data_AF-A0A1H0QXZ6-F1
#
_entry.id   AF-A0A1H0QXZ6-F1
#
_cell.length_a   1.000
_cell.length_b   1.000
_cell.length_c   1.000
_cell.angle_alpha   90.00
_cell.angle_beta   90.00
_cell.angle_gamma   90.00
#
_symmetry.space_group_name_H-M   'P 1'
#
loop_
_entity.id
_entity.type
_entity.pdbx_description
1 polymer ?
#
loop_
_entity_poly.entity_id
_entity_poly.type
_entity_poly.pdbx_seq_one_letter_code
_entity_poly.pdbx_strand_id
1 'polypeptide(L)'
;MIVDIRKWKHVFKLDPDRHISDEALDRLCQSGTDAIMVGGSTGVTFDNTVDLLSRIRQYEVPCVLEISNQDAIVPGFDLFLIPVVLNADDPKWIVGQHQEALKEYGALLNWDEIIAEGYIILNSEATAAQLTSARTNLDAKDVAAYARMADKLFHMSIVYLEYSGVFGDMELVRRTRQVLENARLVYGGGIDSVDKAQQAAEVADTIVVGNIIYSDLEQALQTVNFDRTGR
;
A
#
# COMPACT_ATOMS: atom_id res chain seq x y z
N MET A 1 -1.50 -21.16 -4.67
CA MET A 1 -1.62 -20.37 -5.91
C MET A 1 -0.72 -19.17 -5.72
N ILE A 2 0.21 -18.87 -6.63
CA ILE A 2 1.09 -17.70 -6.45
C ILE A 2 0.26 -16.44 -6.68
N VAL A 3 0.23 -15.55 -5.70
CA VAL A 3 -0.47 -14.26 -5.77
C VAL A 3 0.21 -13.37 -6.82
N ASP A 4 -0.54 -12.88 -7.80
CA ASP A 4 -0.01 -12.03 -8.88
C ASP A 4 -0.52 -10.59 -8.77
N ILE A 5 0.27 -9.75 -8.11
CA ILE A 5 -0.03 -8.32 -7.87
C ILE A 5 -0.21 -7.50 -9.16
N ARG A 6 0.29 -7.98 -10.30
CA ARG A 6 0.18 -7.25 -11.59
C ARG A 6 -1.26 -7.16 -12.08
N LYS A 7 -2.16 -8.01 -11.56
CA LYS A 7 -3.58 -8.04 -11.93
C LYS A 7 -4.46 -7.21 -11.02
N TRP A 8 -3.95 -6.76 -9.87
CA TRP A 8 -4.75 -6.07 -8.86
C TRP A 8 -5.14 -4.68 -9.34
N LYS A 9 -6.41 -4.33 -9.21
CA LYS A 9 -6.95 -3.00 -9.47
C LYS A 9 -7.36 -2.31 -8.16
N HIS A 10 -7.79 -3.07 -7.16
CA HIS A 10 -8.31 -2.55 -5.90
C HIS A 10 -7.81 -3.37 -4.70
N VAL A 11 -7.35 -2.69 -3.65
CA VAL A 11 -6.93 -3.30 -2.39
C VAL A 11 -7.54 -2.54 -1.22
N PHE A 12 -8.10 -3.25 -0.23
CA PHE A 12 -8.42 -2.66 1.06
C PHE A 12 -7.22 -2.74 1.99
N LYS A 13 -6.84 -1.61 2.61
CA LYS A 13 -5.79 -1.53 3.62
C LYS A 13 -6.42 -1.47 5.01
N LEU A 14 -6.11 -2.46 5.84
CA LEU A 14 -6.54 -2.53 7.22
C LEU A 14 -5.37 -2.24 8.16
N ASP A 15 -5.55 -1.21 8.98
CA ASP A 15 -4.69 -0.88 10.10
C ASP A 15 -5.03 -1.78 11.30
N PRO A 16 -4.11 -2.65 11.76
CA PRO A 16 -4.36 -3.56 12.88
C PRO A 16 -4.50 -2.85 14.23
N ASP A 17 -4.07 -1.58 14.35
CA ASP A 17 -4.32 -0.78 15.56
C ASP A 17 -5.77 -0.28 15.66
N ARG A 18 -6.54 -0.38 14.56
CA ARG A 18 -7.91 0.10 14.49
C ARG A 18 -8.91 -1.04 14.59
N HIS A 19 -9.89 -0.87 15.47
CA HIS A 19 -10.96 -1.85 15.62
C HIS A 19 -11.80 -1.98 14.34
N ILE A 20 -12.08 -3.22 13.94
CA ILE A 20 -13.02 -3.58 12.90
C ILE A 20 -13.87 -4.76 13.39
N SER A 21 -15.19 -4.71 13.20
CA SER A 21 -16.10 -5.79 13.58
C SER A 21 -15.98 -6.98 12.63
N ASP A 22 -16.35 -8.17 13.08
CA ASP A 22 -16.37 -9.37 12.23
C ASP A 22 -17.33 -9.21 11.04
N GLU A 23 -18.47 -8.55 11.24
CA GLU A 23 -19.42 -8.24 10.16
C GLU A 23 -18.81 -7.32 9.10
N ALA A 24 -18.07 -6.28 9.51
CA ALA A 24 -17.41 -5.40 8.57
C ALA A 24 -16.30 -6.13 7.80
N LEU A 25 -15.50 -6.93 8.51
CA LEU A 25 -14.42 -7.71 7.92
C LEU A 25 -14.93 -8.73 6.90
N ASP A 26 -16.03 -9.42 7.22
CA ASP A 26 -16.70 -10.37 6.34
C ASP A 26 -17.09 -9.73 5.02
N ARG A 27 -17.75 -8.57 5.07
CA ARG A 27 -18.18 -7.83 3.89
C ARG A 27 -17.02 -7.32 3.05
N LEU A 28 -15.93 -6.88 3.67
CA LEU A 28 -14.72 -6.45 2.94
C LEU A 28 -14.04 -7.63 2.24
N CYS A 29 -13.89 -8.77 2.93
CA CYS A 29 -13.23 -9.94 2.36
C CYS A 29 -14.04 -10.59 1.23
N GLN A 30 -15.36 -10.44 1.24
CA GLN A 30 -16.25 -10.93 0.17
C GLN A 30 -16.62 -9.87 -0.87
N SER A 31 -16.06 -8.66 -0.79
CA SER A 31 -16.44 -7.52 -1.65
C SER A 31 -16.04 -7.65 -3.12
N GLY A 32 -15.08 -8.53 -3.43
CA GLY A 32 -14.42 -8.58 -4.74
C GLY A 32 -13.19 -7.66 -4.86
N THR A 33 -12.71 -7.09 -3.74
CA THR A 33 -11.35 -6.52 -3.68
C THR A 33 -10.31 -7.58 -4.09
N ASP A 34 -9.22 -7.15 -4.71
CA ASP A 34 -8.20 -8.09 -5.21
C ASP A 34 -7.26 -8.58 -4.12
N ALA A 35 -7.16 -7.83 -3.02
CA ALA A 35 -6.47 -8.22 -1.80
C ALA A 35 -6.95 -7.43 -0.57
N ILE A 36 -6.62 -7.98 0.60
CA ILE A 36 -6.54 -7.30 1.88
C ILE A 36 -5.08 -7.07 2.22
N MET A 37 -4.70 -5.82 2.45
CA MET A 37 -3.37 -5.43 2.91
C MET A 37 -3.44 -5.03 4.37
N VAL A 38 -2.72 -5.75 5.24
CA VAL A 38 -2.59 -5.40 6.65
C VAL A 38 -1.37 -4.49 6.80
N GLY A 39 -1.56 -3.32 7.40
CA GLY A 39 -0.47 -2.36 7.60
C GLY A 39 -0.97 -1.02 8.16
N GLY A 40 -0.14 -0.40 8.99
CA GLY A 40 -0.44 0.87 9.67
C GLY A 40 0.85 1.64 9.97
N SER A 41 0.72 2.94 10.28
CA SER A 41 1.88 3.80 10.57
C SER A 41 2.32 3.78 12.03
N THR A 42 1.40 3.51 12.96
CA THR A 42 1.62 3.54 14.41
C THR A 42 0.80 2.45 15.09
N GLY A 43 1.21 2.00 16.28
CA GLY A 43 0.41 1.04 17.07
C GLY A 43 0.36 -0.39 16.53
N VAL A 44 1.02 -0.66 15.40
CA VAL A 44 1.12 -2.00 14.82
C VAL A 44 2.05 -2.87 15.68
N THR A 45 1.53 -4.00 16.18
CA THR A 45 2.25 -4.96 17.02
C THR A 45 2.10 -6.38 16.44
N PHE A 46 2.92 -7.32 16.91
CA PHE A 46 2.75 -8.74 16.57
C PHE A 46 1.34 -9.24 16.89
N ASP A 47 0.83 -8.95 18.10
CA ASP A 47 -0.43 -9.50 18.60
C ASP A 47 -1.64 -9.02 17.80
N ASN A 48 -1.74 -7.71 17.53
CA ASN A 48 -2.88 -7.18 16.75
C ASN A 48 -2.80 -7.59 15.27
N THR A 49 -1.60 -7.79 14.74
CA THR A 49 -1.39 -8.30 13.38
C THR A 49 -1.79 -9.77 13.27
N VAL A 50 -1.44 -10.61 14.26
CA VAL A 50 -1.87 -12.02 14.34
C VAL A 50 -3.38 -12.12 14.48
N ASP A 51 -4.00 -11.33 15.37
CA ASP A 51 -5.45 -11.32 15.55
C ASP A 51 -6.17 -11.04 14.23
N LEU A 52 -5.80 -9.94 13.57
CA LEU A 52 -6.41 -9.54 12.31
C LEU A 52 -6.17 -10.57 11.20
N LEU A 53 -4.93 -11.10 11.08
CA LEU A 53 -4.62 -12.17 10.12
C LEU A 53 -5.52 -13.40 10.35
N SER A 54 -5.68 -13.84 11.60
CA SER A 54 -6.48 -15.04 11.93
C SER A 54 -7.94 -14.91 11.51
N ARG A 55 -8.48 -13.69 11.57
CA ARG A 55 -9.85 -13.37 11.17
C ARG A 55 -9.98 -13.30 9.64
N ILE A 56 -8.98 -12.78 8.93
CA ILE A 56 -8.95 -12.72 7.46
C ILE A 56 -8.70 -14.09 6.83
N ARG A 57 -7.92 -14.98 7.47
CA ARG A 57 -7.54 -16.30 6.91
C ARG A 57 -8.70 -17.28 6.72
N GLN A 58 -9.91 -16.88 7.09
CA GLN A 58 -11.16 -17.61 6.86
C GLN A 58 -11.65 -17.45 5.41
N TYR A 59 -11.08 -16.50 4.65
CA TYR A 59 -11.50 -16.12 3.31
C TYR A 59 -10.44 -16.46 2.25
N GLU A 60 -10.86 -16.56 0.99
CA GLU A 60 -9.96 -16.87 -0.15
C GLU A 60 -9.23 -15.64 -0.71
N VAL A 61 -9.64 -14.43 -0.31
CA VAL A 61 -9.01 -13.20 -0.77
C VAL A 61 -7.53 -13.17 -0.35
N PRO A 62 -6.59 -12.83 -1.26
CA PRO A 62 -5.19 -12.67 -0.89
C PRO A 62 -5.02 -11.72 0.28
N CYS A 63 -4.23 -12.11 1.26
CA CYS A 63 -3.94 -11.31 2.44
C CYS A 63 -2.43 -11.08 2.54
N VAL A 64 -2.02 -9.82 2.46
CA VAL A 64 -0.61 -9.39 2.42
C VAL A 64 -0.27 -8.48 3.59
N LEU A 65 0.98 -8.51 4.03
CA LEU A 65 1.49 -7.65 5.09
C LEU A 65 2.38 -6.57 4.51
N GLU A 66 2.05 -5.31 4.75
CA GLU A 66 2.96 -4.20 4.54
C GLU A 66 3.76 -3.96 5.81
N ILE A 67 5.07 -4.23 5.76
CA ILE A 67 5.94 -4.20 6.95
C ILE A 67 6.36 -2.75 7.23
N SER A 68 5.69 -2.13 8.20
CA SER A 68 6.04 -0.78 8.68
C SER A 68 7.02 -0.80 9.87
N ASN A 69 7.13 -1.91 10.59
CA ASN A 69 8.11 -2.14 11.65
C ASN A 69 8.50 -3.63 11.74
N GLN A 70 9.68 -3.91 12.29
CA GLN A 70 10.20 -5.29 12.39
C GLN A 70 9.48 -6.12 13.45
N ASP A 71 8.94 -5.49 14.49
CA ASP A 71 8.26 -6.16 15.61
C ASP A 71 6.89 -6.75 15.21
N ALA A 72 6.34 -6.34 14.06
CA ALA A 72 5.06 -6.78 13.54
C ALA A 72 5.18 -7.83 12.42
N ILE A 73 6.37 -8.40 12.20
CA ILE A 73 6.56 -9.44 11.19
C ILE A 73 5.89 -10.73 11.68
N VAL A 74 4.77 -11.08 11.03
CA VAL A 74 3.97 -12.27 11.34
C VAL A 74 4.00 -13.21 10.14
N PRO A 75 4.31 -14.51 10.32
CA PRO A 75 4.26 -15.49 9.22
C PRO A 75 2.81 -15.81 8.83
N GLY A 76 2.63 -16.30 7.61
CA GLY A 76 1.31 -16.74 7.12
C GLY A 76 0.55 -15.70 6.29
N PHE A 77 1.20 -14.61 5.88
CA PHE A 77 0.74 -13.75 4.79
C PHE A 77 1.11 -14.36 3.43
N ASP A 78 0.36 -14.04 2.38
CA ASP A 78 0.64 -14.55 1.03
C ASP A 78 1.81 -13.81 0.38
N LEU A 79 1.99 -12.53 0.72
CA LEU A 79 3.12 -11.68 0.32
C LEU A 79 3.47 -10.70 1.45
N PHE A 80 4.72 -10.27 1.45
CA PHE A 80 5.27 -9.22 2.31
C PHE A 80 5.70 -8.03 1.44
N LEU A 81 5.02 -6.91 1.62
CA LEU A 81 5.31 -5.66 0.95
C LEU A 81 6.26 -4.83 1.82
N ILE A 82 7.36 -4.35 1.23
CA ILE A 82 8.44 -3.66 1.92
C ILE A 82 8.54 -2.23 1.39
N PRO A 83 7.99 -1.23 2.12
CA PRO A 83 8.11 0.17 1.75
C PRO A 83 9.55 0.67 1.83
N VAL A 84 10.08 1.17 0.71
CA VAL A 84 11.32 1.95 0.64
C VAL A 84 10.94 3.41 0.37
N VAL A 85 11.02 4.27 1.38
CA VAL A 85 10.50 5.65 1.30
C VAL A 85 11.52 6.54 0.58
N LEU A 86 11.42 6.61 -0.74
CA LEU A 86 12.44 7.20 -1.61
C LEU A 86 12.68 8.69 -1.35
N ASN A 87 11.66 9.40 -0.86
CA ASN A 87 11.73 10.81 -0.52
C ASN A 87 11.88 11.10 0.98
N ALA A 88 12.24 10.09 1.79
CA ALA A 88 12.63 10.31 3.18
C ALA A 88 13.98 11.06 3.29
N ASP A 89 14.10 11.96 4.27
CA ASP A 89 15.39 12.57 4.62
C ASP A 89 16.22 11.66 5.55
N ASP A 90 15.57 10.78 6.31
CA ASP A 90 16.26 9.82 7.17
C ASP A 90 16.56 8.51 6.40
N PRO A 91 17.84 8.15 6.16
CA PRO A 91 18.22 6.93 5.44
C PRO A 91 17.77 5.65 6.13
N LYS A 92 17.34 5.71 7.40
CA LYS A 92 16.69 4.61 8.09
C LYS A 92 15.53 4.03 7.28
N TRP A 93 14.72 4.87 6.63
CA TRP A 93 13.52 4.48 5.86
C TRP A 93 13.80 4.11 4.40
N ILE A 94 15.05 4.24 3.96
CA ILE A 94 15.49 3.90 2.60
C ILE A 94 16.30 2.61 2.59
N VAL A 95 17.22 2.45 3.54
CA VAL A 95 18.14 1.30 3.59
C VAL A 95 18.34 0.74 5.00
N GLY A 96 18.35 1.60 6.02
CA GLY A 96 18.81 1.23 7.36
C GLY A 96 18.00 0.10 7.97
N GLN A 97 16.68 0.27 8.08
CA GLN A 97 15.81 -0.74 8.68
C GLN A 97 15.74 -2.03 7.87
N HIS A 98 15.87 -1.96 6.54
CA HIS A 98 15.85 -3.14 5.68
C HIS A 98 17.12 -3.97 5.88
N GLN A 99 18.29 -3.33 5.93
CA GLN A 99 19.54 -4.02 6.17
C GLN A 99 19.56 -4.69 7.56
N GLU A 100 19.04 -4.02 8.59
CA GLU A 100 18.91 -4.61 9.92
C GLU A 100 17.96 -5.81 9.93
N ALA A 101 16.79 -5.72 9.28
CA ALA A 101 15.85 -6.83 9.17
C ALA A 101 16.48 -8.03 8.42
N LEU A 102 17.22 -7.78 7.34
CA LEU A 102 17.89 -8.83 6.58
C LEU A 102 19.07 -9.45 7.33
N LYS A 103 19.74 -8.69 8.21
CA LYS A 103 20.78 -9.24 9.09
C LYS A 103 20.20 -10.25 10.08
N GLU A 104 19.00 -10.01 10.58
CA GLU A 104 18.35 -10.87 11.57
C GLU A 104 17.58 -12.04 10.92
N TYR A 105 16.80 -11.75 9.87
CA TYR A 105 15.83 -12.71 9.31
C TYR A 105 16.20 -13.20 7.90
N GLY A 106 17.19 -12.60 7.23
CA GLY A 106 17.42 -12.79 5.79
C GLY A 106 17.67 -14.24 5.34
N ALA A 107 18.19 -15.10 6.22
CA ALA A 107 18.39 -16.52 5.93
C ALA A 107 17.10 -17.35 5.93
N LEU A 108 16.01 -16.82 6.49
CA LEU A 108 14.72 -17.49 6.65
C LEU A 108 13.67 -17.00 5.63
N LEU A 109 13.99 -15.95 4.88
CA LEU A 109 13.05 -15.31 3.98
C LEU A 109 12.84 -16.12 2.70
N ASN A 110 11.57 -16.29 2.32
CA ASN A 110 11.22 -16.68 0.98
C ASN A 110 11.17 -15.44 0.08
N TRP A 111 12.18 -15.27 -0.77
CA TRP A 111 12.29 -14.10 -1.64
C TRP A 111 11.19 -14.01 -2.70
N ASP A 112 10.53 -15.13 -3.03
CA ASP A 112 9.40 -15.13 -3.96
C ASP A 112 8.13 -14.52 -3.35
N GLU A 113 8.10 -14.34 -2.02
CA GLU A 113 6.98 -13.75 -1.28
C GLU A 113 7.23 -12.28 -0.92
N ILE A 114 8.39 -11.72 -1.25
CA ILE A 114 8.79 -10.37 -0.85
C ILE A 114 8.72 -9.42 -2.05
N ILE A 115 8.05 -8.29 -1.87
CA ILE A 115 7.93 -7.25 -2.90
C ILE A 115 8.36 -5.91 -2.32
N ALA A 116 9.40 -5.31 -2.90
CA ALA A 116 9.82 -3.96 -2.54
C ALA A 116 8.94 -2.91 -3.24
N GLU A 117 8.58 -1.86 -2.50
CA GLU A 117 7.74 -0.77 -2.95
C GLU A 117 8.50 0.57 -2.91
N GLY A 118 8.67 1.21 -4.06
CA GLY A 118 9.20 2.56 -4.13
C GLY A 118 8.16 3.57 -3.67
N TYR A 119 8.18 3.90 -2.38
CA TYR A 119 7.22 4.80 -1.75
C TYR A 119 7.57 6.27 -1.98
N ILE A 120 6.61 7.07 -2.42
CA ILE A 120 6.71 8.52 -2.57
C ILE A 120 5.55 9.15 -1.79
N ILE A 121 5.86 9.72 -0.62
CA ILE A 121 4.87 10.33 0.26
C ILE A 121 4.66 11.79 -0.16
N LEU A 122 3.41 12.18 -0.43
CA LEU A 122 3.05 13.47 -1.02
C LEU A 122 2.13 14.33 -0.16
N ASN A 123 1.66 13.81 0.99
CA ASN A 123 0.90 14.60 1.96
C ASN A 123 1.75 14.94 3.18
N SER A 124 2.05 16.23 3.40
CA SER A 124 2.82 16.71 4.56
C SER A 124 2.16 16.43 5.90
N GLU A 125 0.82 16.39 5.93
CA GLU A 125 0.03 16.24 7.16
C GLU A 125 -0.14 14.77 7.57
N ALA A 126 0.31 13.83 6.75
CA ALA A 126 0.20 12.41 7.05
C ALA A 126 1.16 12.00 8.18
N THR A 127 0.69 11.12 9.07
CA THR A 127 1.53 10.49 10.11
C THR A 127 2.75 9.81 9.49
N ALA A 128 2.58 9.16 8.32
CA ALA A 128 3.68 8.54 7.57
C ALA A 128 4.74 9.56 7.15
N ALA A 129 4.36 10.77 6.73
CA ALA A 129 5.32 11.82 6.34
C ALA A 129 6.14 12.30 7.54
N GLN A 130 5.48 12.50 8.70
CA GLN A 130 6.14 12.92 9.94
C GLN A 130 7.09 11.84 10.47
N LEU A 131 6.65 10.58 10.48
CA LEU A 131 7.44 9.44 10.94
C LEU A 131 8.71 9.23 10.09
N THR A 132 8.59 9.42 8.78
CA THR A 132 9.66 9.16 7.82
C THR A 132 10.53 10.38 7.53
N SER A 133 10.15 11.55 8.06
CA SER A 133 10.73 12.84 7.67
C SER A 133 10.73 13.00 6.14
N ALA A 134 9.60 12.70 5.50
CA ALA A 134 9.47 12.74 4.05
C ALA A 134 9.48 14.18 3.52
N ARG A 135 10.24 14.44 2.46
CA ARG A 135 10.18 15.67 1.69
C ARG A 135 8.96 15.64 0.78
N THR A 136 7.91 16.36 1.15
CA THR A 136 6.61 16.37 0.44
C THR A 136 6.42 17.57 -0.47
N ASN A 137 7.23 18.63 -0.34
CA ASN A 137 7.22 19.77 -1.24
C ASN A 137 7.98 19.43 -2.54
N LEU A 138 7.37 18.58 -3.37
CA LEU A 138 7.93 18.05 -4.61
C LEU A 138 7.14 18.59 -5.80
N ASP A 139 7.84 18.99 -6.86
CA ASP A 139 7.20 19.30 -8.13
C ASP A 139 6.99 18.03 -8.99
N ALA A 140 6.33 18.17 -10.14
CA ALA A 140 6.08 17.05 -11.03
C ALA A 140 7.35 16.39 -11.59
N LYS A 141 8.46 17.13 -11.71
CA LYS A 141 9.75 16.59 -12.16
C LYS A 141 10.42 15.78 -11.07
N ASP A 142 10.34 16.24 -9.82
CA ASP A 142 10.84 15.51 -8.67
C ASP A 142 10.16 14.14 -8.54
N VAL A 143 8.83 14.11 -8.59
CA VAL A 143 8.05 12.86 -8.52
C VAL A 143 8.36 11.94 -9.70
N ALA A 144 8.45 12.48 -10.92
CA ALA A 144 8.84 11.70 -12.09
C ALA A 144 10.27 11.14 -12.00
N ALA A 145 11.19 11.86 -11.35
CA ALA A 145 12.55 11.38 -11.11
C ALA A 145 12.58 10.22 -10.13
N TYR A 146 11.86 10.30 -9.00
CA TYR A 146 11.72 9.19 -8.06
C TYR A 146 11.06 7.96 -8.71
N ALA A 147 10.01 8.17 -9.50
CA ALA A 147 9.33 7.09 -10.22
C ALA A 147 10.28 6.37 -11.21
N ARG A 148 11.06 7.12 -11.98
CA ARG A 148 12.09 6.54 -12.87
C ARG A 148 13.19 5.84 -12.08
N MET A 149 13.59 6.37 -10.94
CA MET A 149 14.60 5.74 -10.08
C MET A 149 14.10 4.37 -9.60
N ALA A 150 12.88 4.30 -9.08
CA ALA A 150 12.27 3.06 -8.64
C ALA A 150 12.15 2.02 -9.78
N ASP A 151 11.56 2.42 -10.91
CA ASP A 151 11.27 1.51 -12.04
C ASP A 151 12.52 1.13 -12.84
N LYS A 152 13.34 2.11 -13.23
CA LYS A 152 14.41 1.91 -14.22
C LYS A 152 15.78 1.69 -13.61
N LEU A 153 16.06 2.29 -12.44
CA LEU A 153 17.37 2.18 -11.80
C LEU A 153 17.38 1.05 -10.76
N PHE A 154 16.32 0.94 -9.95
CA PHE A 154 16.21 -0.06 -8.89
C PHE A 154 15.37 -1.27 -9.26
N HIS A 155 14.67 -1.23 -10.41
CA HIS A 155 13.85 -2.33 -10.90
C HIS A 155 12.82 -2.81 -9.87
N MET A 156 12.25 -1.88 -9.11
CA MET A 156 11.19 -2.15 -8.15
C MET A 156 9.91 -2.54 -8.89
N SER A 157 9.18 -3.52 -8.36
CA SER A 157 7.92 -3.98 -8.95
C SER A 157 6.78 -2.97 -8.77
N ILE A 158 6.89 -2.10 -7.77
CA ILE A 158 5.86 -1.15 -7.37
C ILE A 158 6.47 0.24 -7.19
N VAL A 159 5.77 1.25 -7.70
CA VAL A 159 5.89 2.66 -7.28
C VAL A 159 4.58 3.02 -6.59
N TYR A 160 4.66 3.42 -5.32
CA TYR A 160 3.50 3.75 -4.50
C TYR A 160 3.45 5.27 -4.27
N LEU A 161 2.41 5.93 -4.77
CA LEU A 161 2.11 7.33 -4.45
C LEU A 161 1.17 7.40 -3.25
N GLU A 162 1.70 7.88 -2.13
CA GLU A 162 1.00 7.91 -0.84
C GLU A 162 0.58 9.33 -0.45
N TYR A 163 -0.73 9.56 -0.43
CA TYR A 163 -1.37 10.81 -0.05
C TYR A 163 -2.12 10.72 1.29
N SER A 164 -2.16 9.55 1.94
CA SER A 164 -2.72 9.24 3.26
C SER A 164 -3.60 10.33 3.86
N GLY A 165 -4.91 10.12 3.85
CA GLY A 165 -5.88 11.05 4.46
C GLY A 165 -6.42 12.14 3.53
N VAL A 166 -5.75 12.45 2.41
CA VAL A 166 -6.27 13.39 1.39
C VAL A 166 -6.30 12.76 0.00
N PHE A 167 -7.20 13.24 -0.85
CA PHE A 167 -7.26 12.83 -2.26
C PHE A 167 -6.24 13.66 -3.06
N GLY A 168 -5.34 12.97 -3.75
CA GLY A 168 -4.21 13.58 -4.44
C GLY A 168 -4.54 14.20 -5.81
N ASP A 169 -3.51 14.74 -6.45
CA ASP A 169 -3.62 15.33 -7.80
C ASP A 169 -3.54 14.23 -8.87
N MET A 170 -4.69 13.90 -9.48
CA MET A 170 -4.78 12.87 -10.51
C MET A 170 -3.98 13.20 -11.78
N GLU A 171 -3.68 14.47 -12.07
CA GLU A 171 -2.79 14.83 -13.17
C GLU A 171 -1.33 14.47 -12.86
N LEU A 172 -0.89 14.66 -11.62
CA LEU A 172 0.43 14.21 -11.18
C LEU A 172 0.54 12.68 -11.20
N VAL A 173 -0.49 11.96 -10.73
CA VAL A 173 -0.55 10.49 -10.79
C VAL A 173 -0.48 10.01 -12.24
N ARG A 174 -1.25 10.62 -13.15
CA ARG A 174 -1.22 10.32 -14.60
C ARG A 174 0.16 10.52 -15.22
N ARG A 175 0.82 11.64 -14.93
CA ARG A 175 2.18 11.92 -15.42
C ARG A 175 3.19 10.92 -14.88
N THR A 176 3.03 10.52 -13.62
CA THR A 176 3.85 9.48 -13.00
C THR A 176 3.66 8.16 -13.73
N ARG A 177 2.42 7.76 -14.01
CA ARG A 177 2.14 6.52 -14.77
C ARG A 177 2.80 6.48 -16.14
N GLN A 178 2.87 7.63 -16.83
CA GLN A 178 3.45 7.75 -18.17
C GLN A 178 4.97 7.56 -18.22
N VAL A 179 5.67 7.73 -17.09
CA VAL A 179 7.14 7.53 -17.04
C VAL A 179 7.55 6.11 -16.63
N LEU A 180 6.60 5.30 -16.16
CA LEU A 180 6.81 3.92 -15.72
C LEU A 180 6.67 2.95 -16.90
N GLU A 181 7.60 2.01 -17.00
CA GLU A 181 7.60 0.94 -18.00
C GLU A 181 7.31 -0.44 -17.41
N ASN A 182 7.90 -0.80 -16.27
CA ASN A 182 7.80 -2.14 -15.70
C ASN A 182 7.04 -2.14 -14.37
N ALA A 183 7.31 -1.16 -13.52
CA ALA A 183 6.69 -1.04 -12.22
C ALA A 183 5.19 -0.75 -12.33
N ARG A 184 4.40 -1.35 -11.43
CA ARG A 184 2.98 -1.04 -11.24
C ARG A 184 2.87 0.25 -10.43
N LEU A 185 1.98 1.15 -10.86
CA LEU A 185 1.64 2.35 -10.10
C LEU A 185 0.55 2.08 -9.06
N VAL A 186 0.91 2.06 -7.78
CA VAL A 186 -0.05 2.01 -6.68
C VAL A 186 -0.37 3.43 -6.22
N TYR A 187 -1.64 3.72 -5.97
CA TYR A 187 -2.10 4.98 -5.40
C TYR A 187 -2.91 4.73 -4.13
N GLY A 188 -2.54 5.42 -3.04
CA GLY A 188 -3.29 5.43 -1.79
C GLY A 188 -3.52 6.86 -1.30
N GLY A 189 -4.75 7.18 -0.92
CA GLY A 189 -5.07 8.46 -0.29
C GLY A 189 -6.48 8.99 -0.59
N GLY A 190 -7.24 9.26 0.46
CA GLY A 190 -8.49 10.04 0.41
C GLY A 190 -9.59 9.51 -0.51
N ILE A 191 -9.55 8.23 -0.89
CA ILE A 191 -10.62 7.57 -1.63
C ILE A 191 -11.74 7.28 -0.63
N ASP A 192 -12.81 8.07 -0.71
CA ASP A 192 -13.99 7.99 0.16
C ASP A 192 -15.31 7.86 -0.62
N SER A 193 -15.23 7.65 -1.93
CA SER A 193 -16.39 7.47 -2.81
C SER A 193 -16.03 6.66 -4.06
N VAL A 194 -17.03 6.07 -4.70
CA VAL A 194 -16.87 5.38 -6.00
C VAL A 194 -16.33 6.32 -7.09
N ASP A 195 -16.73 7.60 -7.09
CA ASP A 195 -16.26 8.59 -8.06
C ASP A 195 -14.76 8.85 -7.93
N LYS A 196 -14.24 8.92 -6.71
CA LYS A 196 -12.80 9.04 -6.46
C LYS A 196 -12.05 7.75 -6.78
N ALA A 197 -12.65 6.60 -6.49
CA ALA A 197 -12.09 5.30 -6.84
C ALA A 197 -11.93 5.17 -8.36
N GLN A 198 -12.97 5.54 -9.13
CA GLN A 198 -12.94 5.58 -10.60
C GLN A 198 -11.85 6.51 -11.12
N GLN A 199 -11.80 7.77 -10.64
CA GLN A 199 -10.79 8.74 -11.07
C GLN A 199 -9.35 8.25 -10.81
N ALA A 200 -9.11 7.64 -9.64
CA ALA A 200 -7.80 7.09 -9.31
C ALA A 200 -7.47 5.86 -10.15
N ALA A 201 -8.42 4.96 -10.38
CA ALA A 201 -8.23 3.73 -11.16
C ALA A 201 -8.01 3.99 -12.67
N GLU A 202 -8.41 5.16 -13.19
CA GLU A 202 -8.11 5.55 -14.57
C GLU A 202 -6.63 5.89 -14.80
N VAL A 203 -5.90 6.24 -13.74
CA VAL A 203 -4.51 6.74 -13.83
C VAL A 203 -3.52 5.92 -13.03
N ALA A 204 -3.98 5.19 -12.01
CA ALA A 204 -3.21 4.23 -11.25
C ALA A 204 -3.50 2.81 -11.72
N ASP A 205 -2.50 1.96 -11.56
CA ASP A 205 -2.58 0.55 -11.88
C ASP A 205 -3.38 -0.20 -10.81
N THR A 206 -3.16 0.15 -9.53
CA THR A 206 -3.87 -0.38 -8.35
C THR A 206 -4.20 0.77 -7.40
N ILE A 207 -5.43 0.80 -6.88
CA ILE A 207 -5.84 1.76 -5.84
C ILE A 207 -5.94 1.09 -4.47
N VAL A 208 -5.56 1.83 -3.43
CA VAL A 208 -5.59 1.39 -2.04
C VAL A 208 -6.58 2.23 -1.25
N VAL A 209 -7.56 1.56 -0.65
CA VAL A 209 -8.65 2.18 0.12
C VAL A 209 -8.52 1.76 1.59
N GLY A 210 -8.41 2.74 2.49
CA GLY A 210 -8.17 2.48 3.92
C GLY A 210 -9.13 3.25 4.82
N ASN A 211 -8.84 4.53 5.08
CA ASN A 211 -9.51 5.31 6.13
C ASN A 211 -11.05 5.29 6.10
N ILE A 212 -11.67 5.29 4.91
CA ILE A 212 -13.12 5.28 4.75
C ILE A 212 -13.78 4.04 5.38
N ILE A 213 -13.08 2.90 5.44
CA ILE A 213 -13.56 1.63 6.04
C ILE A 213 -14.09 1.85 7.46
N TYR A 214 -13.40 2.70 8.22
CA TYR A 214 -13.65 2.91 9.64
C TYR A 214 -14.64 4.03 9.94
N SER A 215 -14.98 4.85 8.94
CA SER A 215 -15.91 5.98 9.09
C SER A 215 -17.24 5.73 8.38
N ASP A 216 -17.21 5.05 7.24
CA ASP A 216 -18.39 4.72 6.44
C ASP A 216 -18.12 3.46 5.61
N LEU A 217 -18.48 2.31 6.18
CA LEU A 217 -18.28 1.00 5.54
C LEU A 217 -19.06 0.87 4.23
N GLU A 218 -20.25 1.47 4.12
CA GLU A 218 -21.04 1.37 2.89
C GLU A 218 -20.33 2.08 1.73
N GLN A 219 -19.82 3.29 1.98
CA GLN A 219 -19.01 4.00 0.99
C GLN A 219 -17.73 3.23 0.65
N ALA A 220 -17.05 2.66 1.65
CA ALA A 220 -15.87 1.84 1.42
C ALA A 220 -16.17 0.68 0.46
N LEU A 221 -17.26 -0.05 0.67
CA LEU A 221 -17.64 -1.18 -0.19
C LEU A 221 -17.99 -0.75 -1.63
N GLN A 222 -18.50 0.47 -1.84
CA GLN A 222 -18.75 0.98 -3.19
C GLN A 222 -17.46 1.25 -3.98
N THR A 223 -16.32 1.46 -3.31
CA THR A 223 -15.05 1.75 -3.99
C THR A 223 -14.50 0.58 -4.82
N VAL A 224 -15.06 -0.63 -4.67
CA VAL A 224 -14.73 -1.80 -5.49
C VAL A 224 -15.45 -1.74 -6.86
N ASN A 225 -16.56 -1.01 -6.95
CA ASN A 225 -17.51 -1.00 -8.07
C ASN A 225 -17.21 0.07 -9.12
N PHE A 226 -15.97 0.17 -9.58
CA PHE A 226 -15.57 1.03 -10.70
C PHE A 226 -15.37 0.21 -11.98
N ASP A 227 -15.25 0.90 -13.12
CA ASP A 227 -14.97 0.23 -14.39
C ASP A 227 -13.56 -0.38 -14.38
N ARG A 228 -13.50 -1.70 -14.17
CA ARG A 228 -12.27 -2.49 -14.19
C ARG A 228 -11.77 -2.80 -15.60
N THR A 229 -12.52 -2.45 -16.64
CA THR A 229 -12.19 -2.73 -18.06
C THR A 229 -11.29 -1.66 -18.70
N GLY A 230 -10.79 -0.72 -17.91
CA GLY A 230 -9.88 0.34 -18.34
C GLY A 230 -8.53 -0.18 -18.88
N ARG A 231 -8.53 -0.41 -20.21
CA ARG A 231 -7.44 -0.70 -21.17
C ARG A 231 -6.70 -2.02 -21.04
#